data_AF-R7NGN3-F1
#
_entry.id   AF-R7NGN3-F1
#
_cell.length_a   1.000
_cell.length_b   1.000
_cell.length_c   1.000
_cell.angle_alpha   90.00
_cell.angle_beta   90.00
_cell.angle_gamma   90.00
#
_symmetry.space_group_name_H-M   'P 1'
#
loop_
_entity.id
_entity.type
_entity.pdbx_description
1 polymer ?
#
loop_
_entity_poly.entity_id
_entity_poly.type
_entity_poly.pdbx_seq_one_letter_code
_entity_poly.pdbx_strand_id
1 'polypeptide(L)' 'MQVNVLMELKKDKRMLDLLKYNSYWLKDLNRDPTSIKRYKENMKSKYRLRTTDKISDAIDNIDIISNVLSALK' A
#
# COMPACT_ATOMS: atom_id res chain seq x y z
N MET A 1 9.80 2.84 -20.20
CA MET A 1 8.83 2.04 -19.42
C MET A 1 8.07 1.17 -20.39
N GLN A 2 7.89 -0.13 -20.11
CA GLN A 2 7.07 -0.98 -20.98
C GLN A 2 5.58 -0.65 -20.83
N VAL A 3 4.80 -0.89 -21.88
CA VAL A 3 3.35 -0.56 -21.93
C VAL A 3 2.57 -1.29 -20.83
N ASN A 4 2.87 -2.57 -20.57
CA ASN A 4 2.25 -3.34 -19.49
C ASN A 4 2.44 -2.70 -18.11
N VAL A 5 3.64 -2.16 -17.81
CA VAL A 5 3.92 -1.44 -16.56
C VAL A 5 3.09 -0.16 -16.48
N LEU A 6 3.01 0.61 -17.57
CA LEU A 6 2.20 1.83 -17.61
C LEU A 6 0.70 1.53 -17.43
N MET A 7 0.20 0.47 -18.07
CA MET A 7 -1.18 0.02 -17.89
C MET A 7 -1.44 -0.40 -16.45
N GLU A 8 -0.50 -1.09 -15.81
CA GLU A 8 -0.62 -1.48 -14.42
C GLU A 8 -0.68 -0.27 -13.48
N LEU A 9 0.22 0.70 -13.66
CA LEU A 9 0.24 1.94 -12.88
C LEU A 9 -1.08 2.72 -13.02
N LYS A 10 -1.73 2.67 -14.19
CA LYS A 10 -2.99 3.38 -14.44
C LYS A 10 -4.22 2.70 -13.84
N LYS A 11 -4.13 1.45 -13.36
CA LYS A 11 -5.27 0.73 -12.75
C LYS A 11 -5.71 1.31 -11.42
N ASP A 12 -4.80 1.95 -10.69
CA ASP A 12 -5.06 2.51 -9.37
C ASP A 12 -4.40 3.89 -9.26
N LYS A 13 -5.20 4.92 -8.96
CA LYS A 13 -4.71 6.30 -8.79
C LYS A 13 -3.56 6.39 -7.78
N ARG A 14 -3.60 5.57 -6.71
CA ARG A 14 -2.56 5.51 -5.67
C ARG A 14 -1.22 5.05 -6.22
N MET A 15 -1.21 4.22 -7.26
CA MET A 15 0.04 3.83 -7.94
C MET A 15 0.66 5.01 -8.67
N LEU A 16 -0.12 5.88 -9.30
CA LEU A 16 0.45 7.07 -9.94
C LEU A 16 0.87 8.12 -8.91
N ASP A 17 0.08 8.33 -7.86
CA ASP A 17 0.39 9.30 -6.82
C ASP A 17 1.65 8.91 -6.04
N LEU A 18 1.79 7.63 -5.67
CA LEU A 18 3.02 7.13 -5.07
C LEU A 18 4.23 7.33 -5.98
N LEU A 19 4.08 7.15 -7.30
CA LEU A 19 5.19 7.31 -8.25
C LEU A 19 5.63 8.76 -8.35
N LYS A 20 4.69 9.72 -8.27
CA LYS A 20 4.99 11.15 -8.23
C LYS A 20 5.81 11.51 -6.99
N TYR A 21 5.41 11.01 -5.82
CA TYR A 21 6.11 11.27 -4.55
C TYR A 21 7.40 10.46 -4.38
N ASN A 22 7.54 9.34 -5.10
CA ASN A 22 8.66 8.41 -5.01
C ASN A 22 9.28 8.20 -6.40
N SER A 23 9.65 9.31 -7.05
CA SER A 23 10.13 9.33 -8.43
C SER A 23 11.39 8.49 -8.67
N TYR A 24 12.14 8.12 -7.63
CA TYR A 24 13.26 7.17 -7.71
C TYR A 24 12.86 5.82 -8.31
N TRP A 25 11.59 5.41 -8.19
CA TRP A 25 11.06 4.19 -8.82
C TRP A 25 11.01 4.25 -10.35
N LEU A 26 10.98 5.44 -10.96
CA LEU A 26 10.94 5.58 -12.41
C LEU A 26 12.12 4.85 -13.07
N LYS A 27 13.30 4.93 -12.47
CA LYS A 27 14.51 4.27 -12.98
C LYS A 27 14.35 2.74 -12.98
N ASP A 28 13.90 2.17 -11.87
CA ASP A 28 13.69 0.73 -11.73
C ASP A 28 12.60 0.22 -12.69
N LEU A 29 11.45 0.89 -12.72
CA LEU A 29 10.30 0.55 -13.57
C LEU A 29 10.60 0.71 -15.07
N ASN A 30 11.53 1.61 -15.43
CA ASN A 30 12.00 1.77 -16.80
C ASN A 30 12.98 0.68 -17.23
N ARG A 31 13.83 0.21 -16.31
CA ARG A 31 14.90 -0.77 -16.59
C ARG A 31 14.41 -2.20 -16.58
N ASP A 32 13.52 -2.52 -15.63
CA ASP A 32 13.04 -3.88 -15.43
C ASP A 32 11.53 -3.86 -15.14
N PRO A 33 10.69 -4.39 -16.04
CA PRO A 33 9.25 -4.43 -15.83
C PRO A 33 8.85 -5.28 -14.63
N THR A 34 9.68 -6.24 -14.19
CA THR A 34 9.38 -7.08 -13.02
C THR A 34 9.43 -6.29 -11.71
N SER A 35 10.09 -5.12 -11.71
CA SER A 35 10.12 -4.18 -10.58
C SER A 35 8.72 -3.67 -10.19
N ILE A 36 7.70 -3.81 -11.06
CA ILE A 36 6.30 -3.51 -10.72
C ILE A 36 5.80 -4.32 -9.53
N LYS A 37 6.33 -5.54 -9.30
CA LYS A 37 5.97 -6.35 -8.12
C LYS A 37 6.45 -5.70 -6.84
N ARG A 38 7.73 -5.33 -6.78
CA ARG A 38 8.32 -4.58 -5.64
C ARG A 38 7.61 -3.25 -5.41
N TYR A 39 7.28 -2.55 -6.49
CA TYR A 39 6.55 -1.30 -6.43
C TYR A 39 5.16 -1.46 -5.78
N LYS A 40 4.39 -2.49 -6.17
CA LYS A 40 3.10 -2.81 -5.56
C LYS A 40 3.21 -3.15 -4.08
N GLU A 41 4.23 -3.88 -3.67
CA GLU A 41 4.45 -4.18 -2.24
C GLU A 41 4.82 -2.93 -1.44
N ASN A 42 5.64 -2.04 -2.01
CA ASN A 42 5.92 -0.74 -1.41
C ASN A 42 4.64 0.09 -1.26
N MET A 43 3.78 0.11 -2.28
CA MET A 43 2.48 0.77 -2.23
C MET A 43 1.61 0.19 -1.11
N LYS A 44 1.48 -1.14 -1.03
CA LYS A 44 0.69 -1.77 0.04
C LYS A 44 1.21 -1.39 1.42
N SER A 45 2.53 -1.35 1.62
CA SER A 45 3.10 -0.92 2.88
C SER A 45 2.83 0.56 3.19
N LYS A 46 3.00 1.47 2.20
CA LYS A 46 2.81 2.91 2.39
C LYS A 46 1.36 3.30 2.66
N TYR A 47 0.41 2.59 2.06
CA TYR A 47 -1.03 2.82 2.24
C TYR A 47 -1.69 1.87 3.25
N ARG A 48 -0.92 1.09 4.02
CA ARG A 48 -1.42 0.12 4.99
C ARG A 48 -2.46 -0.87 4.40
N LEU A 49 -2.21 -1.36 3.19
CA LEU A 49 -3.09 -2.28 2.47
C LEU A 49 -2.64 -3.75 2.58
N ARG A 50 -1.63 -4.06 3.40
CA ARG A 50 -1.20 -5.44 3.61
C ARG A 50 -2.23 -6.16 4.47
N THR A 51 -2.31 -7.48 4.31
CA THR A 51 -3.18 -8.31 5.17
C THR A 51 -2.83 -8.14 6.64
N THR A 52 -1.55 -7.99 6.97
CA THR A 52 -1.07 -7.73 8.34
C THR A 52 -1.60 -6.41 8.90
N ASP A 53 -1.72 -5.37 8.06
CA ASP A 53 -2.24 -4.07 8.50
C ASP A 53 -3.72 -4.21 8.88
N LYS A 54 -4.51 -4.94 8.08
CA LYS A 54 -5.92 -5.23 8.40
C LYS A 54 -6.11 -6.03 9.69
N ILE A 55 -5.21 -6.98 9.97
CA ILE A 55 -5.25 -7.75 11.23
C ILE A 55 -4.93 -6.85 12.41
N SER A 56 -3.90 -6.00 12.30
CA SER A 56 -3.55 -5.00 13.32
C SER A 56 -4.75 -4.10 13.61
N ASP A 57 -5.35 -3.51 12.58
CA ASP A 57 -6.48 -2.59 12.74
C ASP A 57 -7.69 -3.30 13.42
N ALA A 58 -7.90 -4.60 13.17
CA ALA A 58 -8.97 -5.36 13.84
C ALA A 58 -8.69 -5.59 15.33
N ILE A 59 -7.44 -5.91 15.70
CA ILE A 59 -7.02 -6.07 17.09
C ILE A 59 -7.15 -4.74 17.84
N ASP A 60 -6.63 -3.66 17.26
CA ASP A 60 -6.69 -2.31 17.83
C ASP A 60 -8.15 -1.89 18.12
N ASN A 61 -9.08 -2.21 17.22
CA ASN A 61 -10.50 -1.92 17.42
C ASN A 61 -11.14 -2.76 18.55
N ILE A 62 -10.78 -4.04 18.70
CA ILE A 62 -11.26 -4.88 19.78
C ILE A 62 -10.80 -4.33 21.14
N ASP A 63 -9.54 -3.91 21.23
CA ASP A 63 -8.96 -3.34 22.44
C ASP A 63 -9.68 -2.02 22.84
N ILE A 64 -9.94 -1.13 21.88
CA ILE A 64 -10.68 0.12 22.14
C ILE A 64 -12.09 -0.19 22.65
N ILE A 65 -12.82 -1.09 21.99
CA ILE A 65 -14.18 -1.46 22.41
C ILE A 65 -14.17 -2.06 23.82
N SER A 66 -13.21 -2.95 24.10
CA SER A 66 -13.04 -3.57 25.42
C SER A 66 -12.78 -2.52 26.51
N ASN A 67 -11.91 -1.55 26.23
CA ASN A 67 -11.59 -0.46 27.17
C ASN A 67 -12.79 0.46 27.42
N VAL A 68 -13.55 0.81 26.37
CA VAL A 68 -14.78 1.60 26.51
C VAL A 68 -15.83 0.85 27.33
N LEU A 69 -16.07 -0.43 27.04
CA LEU A 69 -17.02 -1.25 27.81
C LEU A 69 -16.59 -1.41 29.27
N SER A 70 -15.29 -1.50 29.53
CA SER A 70 -14.75 -1.59 30.89
C SER A 70 -14.90 -0.28 31.67
N ALA A 71 -14.79 0.87 31.00
CA ALA A 71 -14.99 2.18 31.63
C ALA A 71 -16.47 2.50 31.91
N LEU A 72 -17.40 1.80 31.25
CA LEU A 72 -18.85 1.92 31.44
C LEU A 72 -19.40 0.95 32.50
N LYS A 73 -18.57 0.03 33.00
CA LYS A 73 -18.88 -0.84 34.15
C LYS A 73 -18.60 -0.13 35.45
#